data_AF-A0A176X8S5-F1
#
_entry.id   AF-A0A176X8S5-F1
#
_cell.length_a   1.000
_cell.length_b   1.000
_cell.length_c   1.000
_cell.angle_alpha   90.00
_cell.angle_beta   90.00
_cell.angle_gamma   90.00
#
_symmetry.space_group_name_H-M   'P 1'
#
loop_
_entity.id
_entity.type
_entity.pdbx_description
1 polymer ?
#
loop_
_entity_poly.entity_id
_entity_poly.type
_entity_poly.pdbx_seq_one_letter_code
_entity_poly.pdbx_strand_id
1 'polypeptide(L)'
;MSKISILNAYFGAVLLTAIVVIASWLQHEPATIIFQKSLVAPLFLLAGTGLRAFFPERLDATRGTLATAEFHLLEAAVLAAFLLLVLHPLGDLGQQLTFFAVFVLLVGSAKFLLAMRAKRKIRHHGKRSTHLTDL
;
A
#
# COMPACT_ATOMS: atom_id res chain seq x y z
N MET A 1 9.53 -1.61 -16.22
CA MET A 1 10.43 -1.83 -15.07
C MET A 1 10.82 -3.29 -15.07
N SER A 2 12.08 -3.62 -14.82
CA SER A 2 12.47 -5.02 -14.65
C SER A 2 11.93 -5.54 -13.31
N LYS A 3 11.53 -6.82 -13.26
CA LYS A 3 10.99 -7.47 -12.05
C LYS A 3 11.94 -7.35 -10.84
N ILE A 4 13.23 -7.21 -11.11
CA ILE A 4 14.31 -7.09 -10.11
C ILE A 4 14.19 -5.81 -9.29
N SER A 5 13.76 -4.70 -9.91
CA SER A 5 13.67 -3.41 -9.20
C SER A 5 12.52 -3.38 -8.19
N ILE A 6 11.42 -4.07 -8.48
CA ILE A 6 10.29 -4.26 -7.56
C ILE A 6 10.71 -5.22 -6.44
N LEU A 7 11.43 -6.29 -6.78
CA LEU A 7 11.93 -7.26 -5.80
C LEU A 7 12.88 -6.62 -4.79
N ASN A 8 13.81 -5.77 -5.25
CA ASN A 8 14.75 -5.06 -4.38
C ASN A 8 14.05 -4.08 -3.42
N ALA A 9 12.97 -3.45 -3.87
CA ALA A 9 12.17 -2.55 -3.03
C ALA A 9 11.49 -3.30 -1.89
N TYR A 10 10.82 -4.41 -2.22
CA TYR A 10 10.20 -5.27 -1.22
C TYR A 10 11.25 -5.90 -0.30
N PHE A 11 12.38 -6.33 -0.84
CA PHE A 11 13.47 -6.90 -0.06
C PHE A 11 14.03 -5.89 0.95
N GLY A 12 14.26 -4.63 0.54
CA GLY A 12 14.70 -3.56 1.44
C GLY A 12 13.70 -3.30 2.57
N ALA A 13 12.40 -3.27 2.26
CA ALA A 13 11.34 -3.08 3.26
C ALA A 13 11.26 -4.24 4.26
N VAL A 14 11.26 -5.47 3.74
CA VAL A 14 11.20 -6.68 4.57
C VAL A 14 12.44 -6.80 5.44
N LEU A 15 13.62 -6.56 4.88
CA LEU A 15 14.89 -6.61 5.61
C LEU A 15 14.94 -5.57 6.73
N LEU A 16 14.59 -4.31 6.43
CA LEU A 16 14.55 -3.26 7.45
C LEU A 16 13.55 -3.59 8.56
N THR A 17 12.36 -4.07 8.19
CA THR A 17 11.34 -4.50 9.15
C THR A 17 11.85 -5.64 10.03
N ALA A 18 12.51 -6.64 9.44
CA ALA A 18 13.08 -7.77 10.17
C ALA A 18 14.15 -7.33 11.16
N ILE A 19 15.06 -6.43 10.76
CA ILE A 19 16.09 -5.87 11.64
C ILE A 19 15.44 -5.17 12.84
N VAL A 20 14.42 -4.33 12.61
CA VAL A 20 13.71 -3.61 13.67
C VAL A 20 13.02 -4.58 14.63
N VAL A 21 12.33 -5.60 14.10
CA VAL A 21 11.65 -6.61 14.92
C VAL A 21 12.64 -7.39 15.77
N ILE A 22 13.75 -7.84 15.20
CA ILE A 22 14.80 -8.58 15.92
C ILE A 22 15.44 -7.69 17.00
N ALA A 23 15.78 -6.44 16.66
CA ALA A 23 16.38 -5.52 17.62
C ALA A 23 15.44 -5.22 18.80
N SER A 24 14.15 -5.02 18.55
CA SER A 24 13.15 -4.82 19.60
C SER A 24 12.90 -6.07 20.44
N TRP A 25 12.93 -7.26 19.82
CA TRP A 25 12.83 -8.53 20.53
C TRP A 25 14.01 -8.73 21.50
N LEU A 26 15.22 -8.42 21.05
CA LEU A 26 16.43 -8.47 21.89
C LEU A 26 16.37 -7.50 23.06
N GLN A 27 15.64 -6.40 22.95
CA GLN A 27 15.38 -5.43 24.03
C GLN A 27 14.20 -5.84 24.95
N HIS A 28 13.57 -6.98 24.68
CA HIS A 28 12.42 -7.51 25.44
C HIS A 28 11.23 -6.54 25.47
N GLU A 29 11.04 -5.80 24.37
CA GLU A 29 9.92 -4.88 24.24
C GLU A 29 8.59 -5.63 24.14
N PRO A 30 7.49 -5.05 24.64
CA PRO A 30 6.18 -5.65 24.49
C PRO A 30 5.76 -5.72 23.01
N ALA A 31 5.03 -6.76 22.65
CA ALA A 31 4.67 -7.05 21.26
C ALA A 31 3.92 -5.90 20.56
N THR A 32 3.16 -5.09 21.31
CA THR A 32 2.54 -3.84 20.81
C THR A 32 3.57 -2.86 20.26
N ILE A 33 4.65 -2.64 21.00
CA ILE A 33 5.74 -1.72 20.61
C ILE A 33 6.53 -2.32 19.45
N ILE A 34 6.80 -3.63 19.46
CA ILE A 34 7.45 -4.32 18.34
C ILE A 34 6.64 -4.13 17.06
N PHE A 35 5.32 -4.32 17.12
CA PHE A 35 4.42 -4.12 16.00
C PHE A 35 4.47 -2.66 15.50
N GLN A 36 4.34 -1.69 16.39
CA GLN A 36 4.42 -0.27 16.02
C GLN A 36 5.74 0.10 15.34
N LYS A 37 6.87 -0.35 15.90
CA LYS A 37 8.20 -0.12 15.30
C LYS A 37 8.34 -0.80 13.94
N SER A 38 7.75 -1.99 13.76
CA SER A 38 7.74 -2.69 12.47
C SER A 38 7.00 -1.90 11.38
N LEU A 39 6.01 -1.07 11.74
CA LEU A 39 5.28 -0.19 10.82
C LEU A 39 6.09 1.05 10.41
N VAL A 40 7.13 1.43 11.17
CA VAL A 40 7.99 2.57 10.85
C VAL A 40 8.84 2.28 9.61
N ALA A 41 9.30 1.04 9.43
CA ALA A 41 10.12 0.64 8.28
C ALA A 41 9.42 0.90 6.91
N PRO A 42 8.19 0.43 6.66
CA PRO A 42 7.49 0.74 5.41
C PRO A 42 7.16 2.24 5.29
N LEU A 43 6.86 2.94 6.38
CA LEU A 43 6.67 4.40 6.37
C LEU A 43 7.95 5.15 5.97
N PHE A 44 9.10 4.75 6.52
CA PHE A 44 10.40 5.34 6.22
C PHE A 44 10.76 5.19 4.75
N LEU A 45 10.59 3.98 4.19
CA LEU A 45 10.84 3.76 2.77
C LEU A 45 9.91 4.55 1.87
N LEU A 46 8.62 4.65 2.23
CA LEU A 46 7.69 5.48 1.47
C LEU A 46 8.02 6.97 1.57
N ALA A 47 8.46 7.46 2.73
CA ALA A 47 8.86 8.85 2.88
C ALA A 47 10.13 9.16 2.06
N GLY A 48 11.08 8.21 1.97
CA GLY A 48 12.32 8.39 1.22
C GLY A 48 12.19 8.25 -0.29
N THR A 49 11.36 7.33 -0.78
CA THR A 49 11.26 7.01 -2.22
C THR A 49 9.90 7.27 -2.85
N GLY A 50 8.83 7.29 -2.06
CA GLY A 50 7.45 7.42 -2.53
C GLY A 50 6.92 6.14 -3.18
N LEU A 51 5.67 5.76 -2.86
CA LEU A 51 5.03 4.57 -3.45
C LEU A 51 4.93 4.66 -4.99
N ARG A 52 4.86 5.89 -5.54
CA ARG A 52 4.83 6.16 -6.98
C ARG A 52 6.13 5.84 -7.71
N ALA A 53 7.28 5.76 -7.02
CA ALA A 53 8.51 5.28 -7.61
C ALA A 53 8.41 3.80 -8.02
N PHE A 54 7.68 3.00 -7.25
CA PHE A 54 7.43 1.58 -7.53
C PHE A 54 6.19 1.35 -8.41
N PHE A 55 5.24 2.28 -8.35
CA PHE A 55 3.98 2.25 -9.11
C PHE A 55 3.83 3.51 -9.98
N PRO A 56 4.56 3.60 -11.11
CA PRO A 56 4.59 4.81 -11.94
C PRO A 56 3.21 5.18 -12.48
N GLU A 57 2.86 6.45 -12.37
CA GLU A 57 1.54 6.99 -12.77
C GLU A 57 1.24 6.77 -14.25
N ARG A 58 2.26 6.84 -15.12
CA ARG A 58 2.13 6.58 -16.56
C ARG A 58 1.58 5.19 -16.88
N LEU A 59 1.70 4.24 -15.96
CA LEU A 59 1.19 2.88 -16.13
C LEU A 59 -0.19 2.70 -15.52
N ASP A 60 -0.76 3.68 -14.82
CA ASP A 60 -2.03 3.49 -14.09
C ASP A 60 -3.16 3.06 -15.03
N ALA A 61 -3.21 3.59 -16.26
CA ALA A 61 -4.22 3.22 -17.26
C ALA A 61 -4.06 1.77 -17.77
N THR A 62 -2.83 1.32 -17.99
CA THR A 62 -2.50 0.01 -18.60
C THR A 62 -2.20 -1.08 -17.57
N ARG A 63 -2.07 -0.71 -16.28
CA ARG A 63 -1.77 -1.65 -15.19
C ARG A 63 -2.88 -2.70 -15.05
N GLY A 64 -2.47 -3.96 -14.91
CA GLY A 64 -3.38 -5.07 -14.64
C GLY A 64 -4.13 -4.91 -13.32
N THR A 65 -5.27 -5.58 -13.20
CA THR A 65 -6.16 -5.51 -12.02
C THR A 65 -5.43 -5.85 -10.72
N LEU A 66 -4.59 -6.90 -10.72
CA LEU A 66 -3.82 -7.33 -9.56
C LEU A 66 -2.88 -6.22 -9.06
N ALA A 67 -2.09 -5.62 -9.96
CA ALA A 67 -1.15 -4.57 -9.60
C ALA A 67 -1.85 -3.24 -9.24
N THR A 68 -3.08 -3.01 -9.71
CA THR A 68 -3.91 -1.90 -9.23
C THR A 68 -4.43 -2.16 -7.81
N ALA A 69 -4.84 -3.39 -7.49
CA ALA A 69 -5.24 -3.77 -6.13
C ALA A 69 -4.07 -3.67 -5.15
N GLU A 70 -2.91 -4.21 -5.52
CA GLU A 70 -1.68 -4.15 -4.74
C GLU A 70 -1.30 -2.71 -4.38
N PHE A 71 -1.29 -1.80 -5.36
CA PHE A 71 -1.00 -0.38 -5.13
C PHE A 71 -1.93 0.24 -4.07
N HIS A 72 -3.24 0.06 -4.19
CA HIS A 72 -4.20 0.68 -3.26
C HIS A 72 -4.22 0.03 -1.88
N LEU A 73 -3.94 -1.27 -1.79
CA LEU A 73 -3.75 -1.95 -0.51
C LEU A 73 -2.49 -1.45 0.21
N LEU A 74 -1.37 -1.32 -0.51
CA LEU A 74 -0.14 -0.76 0.06
C LEU A 74 -0.33 0.70 0.49
N GLU A 75 -1.00 1.50 -0.34
CA GLU A 75 -1.30 2.89 -0.02
C GLU A 75 -2.18 3.00 1.23
N ALA A 76 -3.19 2.13 1.35
CA ALA A 76 -4.03 2.05 2.55
C ALA A 76 -3.26 1.55 3.77
N ALA A 77 -2.31 0.62 3.61
CA ALA A 77 -1.45 0.10 4.68
C ALA A 77 -0.53 1.17 5.26
N VAL A 78 0.04 2.01 4.41
CA VAL A 78 0.82 3.18 4.83
C VAL A 78 -0.05 4.14 5.62
N LEU A 79 -1.24 4.46 5.11
CA LEU A 79 -2.14 5.38 5.80
C LEU A 79 -2.60 4.80 7.15
N ALA A 80 -2.94 3.51 7.20
CA ALA A 80 -3.28 2.80 8.43
C ALA A 80 -2.13 2.85 9.44
N ALA A 81 -0.90 2.60 8.99
CA ALA A 81 0.30 2.69 9.83
C ALA A 81 0.48 4.09 10.41
N PHE A 82 0.37 5.13 9.58
CA PHE A 82 0.46 6.52 10.05
C PHE A 82 -0.61 6.83 11.10
N LEU A 83 -1.88 6.49 10.81
CA LEU A 83 -2.98 6.73 11.72
C LEU A 83 -2.80 6.00 13.06
N LEU A 84 -2.36 4.75 13.02
CA LEU A 84 -2.12 3.94 14.21
C LEU A 84 -1.02 4.54 15.10
N LEU A 85 0.04 5.08 14.49
CA LEU A 85 1.14 5.73 15.22
C LEU A 85 0.76 7.11 15.77
N VAL A 86 -0.06 7.88 15.04
CA VAL A 86 -0.42 9.26 15.42
C VAL A 86 -1.60 9.33 16.38
N LEU A 87 -2.61 8.48 16.23
CA LEU A 87 -3.86 8.54 17.02
C LEU A 87 -3.72 8.02 18.46
N HIS A 88 -2.50 7.80 18.97
CA HIS A 88 -2.22 7.13 20.25
C HIS A 88 -2.62 5.63 20.21
N PRO A 89 -1.99 4.74 20.99
CA PRO A 89 -2.23 3.31 20.84
C PRO A 89 -3.69 2.96 21.13
N LEU A 90 -4.38 2.44 20.11
CA LEU A 90 -5.66 1.73 20.26
C LEU A 90 -5.41 0.46 21.07
N GLY A 91 -5.43 0.57 22.40
CA GLY A 91 -5.36 -0.55 23.34
C GLY A 91 -4.27 -1.57 23.04
N ASP A 92 -4.62 -2.86 23.20
CA ASP A 92 -3.71 -3.99 23.05
C ASP A 92 -3.34 -4.32 21.59
N LEU A 93 -2.43 -5.28 21.41
CA LEU A 93 -1.95 -5.70 20.09
C LEU A 93 -3.10 -6.17 19.17
N GLY A 94 -4.09 -6.87 19.74
CA GLY A 94 -5.22 -7.41 18.98
C GLY A 94 -6.07 -6.29 18.38
N GLN A 95 -6.32 -5.24 19.16
CA GLN A 95 -7.03 -4.05 18.71
C GLN A 95 -6.26 -3.30 17.63
N GLN A 96 -4.95 -3.13 17.79
CA GLN A 96 -4.08 -2.49 16.80
C GLN A 96 -4.05 -3.26 15.48
N LEU A 97 -3.91 -4.59 15.54
CA LEU A 97 -3.93 -5.46 14.35
C LEU A 97 -5.30 -5.44 13.66
N THR A 98 -6.38 -5.49 14.43
CA THR A 98 -7.75 -5.46 13.90
C THR A 98 -8.01 -4.12 13.19
N PHE A 99 -7.68 -3.00 13.84
CA PHE A 99 -7.80 -1.68 13.23
C PHE A 99 -7.00 -1.61 11.93
N PHE A 100 -5.73 -2.02 11.95
CA PHE A 100 -4.86 -1.99 10.78
C PHE A 100 -5.45 -2.82 9.63
N ALA A 101 -5.79 -4.09 9.89
CA ALA A 101 -6.31 -4.99 8.87
C ALA A 101 -7.65 -4.49 8.28
N VAL A 102 -8.59 -4.07 9.14
CA VAL A 102 -9.90 -3.57 8.72
C VAL A 102 -9.75 -2.28 7.92
N PHE A 103 -8.92 -1.35 8.36
CA PHE A 103 -8.68 -0.10 7.65
C PHE A 103 -8.09 -0.35 6.27
N VAL A 104 -7.07 -1.20 6.18
CA VAL A 104 -6.42 -1.57 4.91
C VAL A 104 -7.42 -2.19 3.94
N LEU A 105 -8.21 -3.15 4.41
CA LEU A 105 -9.21 -3.82 3.58
C LEU A 105 -10.30 -2.85 3.11
N LEU A 106 -10.85 -2.04 4.00
CA LEU A 106 -11.92 -1.10 3.65
C LEU A 106 -11.45 -0.01 2.70
N VAL A 107 -10.40 0.72 3.08
CA VAL A 107 -9.91 1.87 2.30
C VAL A 107 -9.24 1.40 1.02
N GLY A 108 -8.42 0.34 1.08
CA GLY A 108 -7.77 -0.23 -0.09
C GLY A 108 -8.78 -0.75 -1.11
N SER A 109 -9.80 -1.49 -0.66
CA SER A 109 -10.86 -2.00 -1.55
C SER A 109 -11.72 -0.88 -2.13
N ALA A 110 -12.08 0.13 -1.33
CA ALA A 110 -12.84 1.28 -1.81
C ALA A 110 -12.09 2.02 -2.93
N LYS A 111 -10.80 2.32 -2.71
CA LYS A 111 -9.95 2.99 -3.72
C LYS A 111 -9.76 2.14 -4.96
N PHE A 112 -9.54 0.84 -4.80
CA PHE A 112 -9.48 -0.10 -5.92
C PHE A 112 -10.76 -0.11 -6.75
N LEU A 113 -11.94 -0.18 -6.12
CA LEU A 113 -13.22 -0.16 -6.81
C LEU A 113 -13.45 1.15 -7.57
N LEU A 114 -13.10 2.29 -6.98
CA LEU A 114 -13.16 3.60 -7.64
C LEU A 114 -12.25 3.64 -8.87
N ALA A 115 -11.00 3.17 -8.76
CA ALA A 115 -10.07 3.09 -9.88
C ALA A 115 -10.60 2.18 -11.00
N MET A 116 -11.19 1.02 -10.65
CA MET A 116 -11.79 0.10 -11.61
C MET A 116 -13.01 0.70 -12.32
N ARG A 117 -13.86 1.44 -11.61
CA ARG A 117 -14.98 2.18 -12.22
C ARG A 117 -14.49 3.25 -13.18
N ALA A 118 -13.45 4.00 -12.81
CA ALA A 118 -12.83 5.00 -13.69
C ALA A 118 -12.26 4.37 -14.97
N LYS A 119 -11.53 3.25 -14.86
CA LYS A 119 -11.02 2.50 -16.01
C LYS A 119 -12.13 2.03 -16.96
N ARG A 120 -13.24 1.51 -16.42
CA ARG A 120 -14.39 1.10 -17.24
C ARG A 120 -15.00 2.28 -18.00
N LYS A 121 -15.17 3.43 -17.34
CA LYS A 121 -15.73 4.64 -17.97
C LYS A 121 -14.88 5.12 -19.15
N ILE A 122 -13.55 5.16 -19.00
CA ILE A 122 -12.61 5.56 -20.06
C ILE A 122 -12.71 4.59 -21.25
N ARG A 123 -12.75 3.27 -20.99
CA ARG A 123 -12.89 2.25 -22.05
C ARG A 123 -14.19 2.39 -22.85
N HIS A 124 -15.29 2.74 -22.19
CA HIS A 124 -16.58 2.96 -22.86
C HIS A 124 -16.62 4.24 -23.70
N HIS A 125 -15.98 5.33 -23.25
CA HIS A 125 -15.91 6.56 -24.05
C HIS A 125 -14.99 6.43 -25.26
N GLY A 126 -13.83 5.79 -25.13
CA GLY A 126 -12.93 5.57 -26.28
C GLY A 126 -13.56 4.70 -27.38
N LYS A 127 -14.41 3.73 -27.02
CA LYS A 127 -15.14 2.90 -27.99
C LYS A 127 -16.26 3.66 -28.72
N ARG A 128 -16.82 4.70 -28.09
CA ARG A 128 -17.91 5.51 -28.66
C ARG A 128 -17.38 6.59 -29.61
N SER A 129 -16.17 7.12 -29.36
CA SER A 129 -15.54 8.11 -30.25
C SER A 129 -15.04 7.50 -31.56
N THR A 130 -14.46 6.30 -31.51
CA THR A 130 -14.03 5.59 -32.74
C THR A 130 -15.18 5.30 -33.68
N HIS A 131 -16.38 5.08 -33.15
CA HIS A 131 -17.58 4.79 -33.95
C HIS A 131 -18.16 6.02 -34.66
N LEU A 132 -17.76 7.24 -34.28
CA LEU A 132 -18.25 8.50 -34.86
C LEU A 132 -17.29 9.08 -35.90
N THR A 133 -16.03 8.63 -35.93
CA THR A 133 -15.04 9.01 -36.95
C THR A 133 -15.06 8.11 -38.19
N ASP A 134 -15.83 7.01 -38.15
CA ASP A 134 -16.00 6.07 -39.27
C ASP A 134 -17.29 6.36 -40.10
N LEU A 135 -17.88 7.55 -39.96
CA LEU A 135 -19.03 8.06 -40.74
C LEU A 135 -18.61 9.30 -41.52
#